data_AF-A0A7R9F1L3-F1
#
_entry.id   AF-A0A7R9F1L3-F1
#
_cell.length_a   1.000
_cell.length_b   1.000
_cell.length_c   1.000
_cell.angle_alpha   90.00
_cell.angle_beta   90.00
_cell.angle_gamma   90.00
#
_symmetry.space_group_name_H-M   'P 1'
#
loop_
_entity.id
_entity.type
_entity.pdbx_description
1 polymer ?
#
loop_
_entity_poly.entity_id
_entity_poly.type
_entity_poly.pdbx_seq_one_letter_code
_entity_poly.pdbx_strand_id
1 'polypeptide(L)'
;MCSTAITDGVKFDIIGIVSSEFNLHLTNFAHTSERALRSKERVRSWSRRPGRKPGRSLNGQPDRHGDKQNGTIRNPEQRVAYLGEDIGLNSHHAHWHMDFPFWWKPEEYGVKKDRQGELFYYMHHQLIASVSSTDRFDLERLSNDLPFVKPLGWNQKIVDGFYPQTTYRVGGEFPARPDNFEFQDLQNIKIKDLMDYDRRIREAIHQQAVYTVNGDYYSLNDSTGINTLGQIMEPSCGSKHREYYGALHNYGHILLGQITDPKGKFDMPPGVMEHFETATRDPAFFRLHKHIDNLFKLHKDLLPPYSRDELEFPGVKIQDLSVDELTTYFEDFDIDLLNALDDTVDLDDMNIKARVRRLNHKPFAFHFTVESDKENLVAVRVFMGPKYDWFGQEIPLDEKRSYMVEIDKFVTASLI
;
A
#
# COMPACT_ATOMS: atom_id res chain seq x y z
N MET A 1 23.27 -12.04 6.66
CA MET A 1 23.02 -10.88 7.55
C MET A 1 21.80 -10.03 7.18
N CYS A 2 21.14 -10.20 6.01
CA CYS A 2 20.03 -9.32 5.61
C CYS A 2 18.79 -9.32 6.55
N SER A 3 18.54 -10.40 7.28
CA SER A 3 17.32 -10.59 8.10
C SER A 3 17.37 -9.88 9.47
N THR A 4 18.35 -10.21 10.32
CA THR A 4 18.38 -9.88 11.76
C THR A 4 18.03 -8.43 12.09
N ALA A 5 18.71 -7.46 11.48
CA ALA A 5 18.53 -6.04 11.78
C ALA A 5 17.13 -5.45 11.54
N ILE A 6 16.19 -6.18 10.91
CA ILE A 6 14.76 -5.79 10.86
C ILE A 6 13.88 -6.75 11.68
N THR A 7 14.16 -8.06 11.68
CA THR A 7 13.38 -9.02 12.49
C THR A 7 13.50 -8.75 13.99
N ASP A 8 14.66 -8.27 14.44
CA ASP A 8 14.94 -8.00 15.86
C ASP A 8 14.16 -6.77 16.39
N GLY A 9 13.46 -6.03 15.51
CA GLY A 9 12.62 -4.88 15.86
C GLY A 9 11.11 -5.09 15.69
N VAL A 10 10.66 -6.13 14.99
CA VAL A 10 9.23 -6.36 14.67
C VAL A 10 8.71 -7.63 15.36
N LYS A 11 7.93 -7.46 16.43
CA LYS A 11 7.24 -8.56 17.13
C LYS A 11 6.09 -9.12 16.26
N PHE A 12 6.37 -10.08 15.38
CA PHE A 12 5.32 -10.89 14.77
C PHE A 12 4.80 -11.95 15.77
N ASP A 13 3.48 -12.15 15.80
CA ASP A 13 2.86 -13.35 16.40
C ASP A 13 3.41 -14.62 15.71
N ILE A 14 3.48 -15.74 16.41
CA ILE A 14 3.90 -17.03 15.86
C ILE A 14 2.92 -17.48 14.75
N ILE A 15 1.62 -17.23 14.90
CA ILE A 15 0.61 -17.44 13.84
C ILE A 15 0.78 -16.40 12.71
N GLY A 16 1.34 -15.24 13.04
CA GLY A 16 1.89 -14.24 12.12
C GLY A 16 2.94 -14.86 11.18
N ILE A 17 3.99 -15.44 11.75
CA ILE A 17 5.16 -16.00 11.04
C ILE A 17 4.78 -17.25 10.23
N VAL A 18 4.07 -18.21 10.83
CA VAL A 18 3.78 -19.50 10.16
C VAL A 18 2.95 -19.30 8.88
N SER A 19 1.96 -18.42 8.90
CA SER A 19 1.17 -18.12 7.70
C SER A 19 1.87 -17.18 6.71
N SER A 20 2.91 -16.41 7.10
CA SER A 20 3.72 -15.69 6.12
C SER A 20 4.66 -16.64 5.35
N GLU A 21 5.37 -17.51 6.05
CA GLU A 21 6.26 -18.51 5.45
C GLU A 21 5.49 -19.50 4.55
N PHE A 22 4.33 -19.99 5.01
CA PHE A 22 3.52 -20.94 4.24
C PHE A 22 2.99 -20.35 2.91
N ASN A 23 2.48 -19.13 2.93
CA ASN A 23 2.00 -18.46 1.71
C ASN A 23 3.16 -18.15 0.74
N LEU A 24 4.33 -17.74 1.26
CA LEU A 24 5.52 -17.51 0.46
C LEU A 24 6.05 -18.79 -0.20
N HIS A 25 5.96 -19.92 0.49
CA HIS A 25 6.26 -21.22 -0.12
C HIS A 25 5.25 -21.58 -1.24
N LEU A 26 3.96 -21.27 -1.06
CA LEU A 26 2.95 -21.49 -2.10
C LEU A 26 3.13 -20.61 -3.34
N THR A 27 3.57 -19.36 -3.22
CA THR A 27 3.73 -18.44 -4.37
C THR A 27 5.04 -18.63 -5.15
N ASN A 28 6.11 -19.15 -4.53
CA ASN A 28 7.45 -19.13 -5.13
C ASN A 28 7.99 -20.49 -5.62
N PHE A 29 7.33 -21.61 -5.31
CA PHE A 29 7.85 -22.95 -5.63
C PHE A 29 7.05 -23.63 -6.74
N ALA A 30 7.73 -24.22 -7.73
CA ALA A 30 7.10 -24.73 -8.95
C ALA A 30 6.11 -25.90 -8.74
N HIS A 31 6.10 -26.54 -7.56
CA HIS A 31 5.19 -27.63 -7.22
C HIS A 31 3.81 -27.18 -6.70
N THR A 32 3.58 -25.86 -6.56
CA THR A 32 2.35 -25.32 -5.95
C THR A 32 1.56 -24.38 -6.88
N SER A 33 1.94 -24.29 -8.15
CA SER A 33 1.42 -23.32 -9.15
C SER A 33 -0.11 -23.32 -9.37
N GLU A 34 -0.81 -24.42 -9.11
CA GLU A 34 -2.28 -24.51 -9.24
C GLU A 34 -3.05 -24.24 -7.92
N ARG A 35 -2.35 -23.96 -6.81
CA ARG A 35 -2.99 -23.79 -5.49
C ARG A 35 -3.32 -22.34 -5.19
N ALA A 36 -4.57 -21.96 -5.42
CA ALA A 36 -5.11 -20.67 -4.98
C ALA A 36 -4.93 -20.47 -3.46
N LEU A 37 -4.34 -19.34 -3.07
CA LEU A 37 -4.21 -18.93 -1.67
C LEU A 37 -5.61 -18.69 -1.05
N ARG A 38 -5.80 -19.12 0.19
CA ARG A 38 -6.95 -18.65 0.98
C ARG A 38 -6.70 -17.19 1.39
N SER A 39 -7.66 -16.32 1.10
CA SER A 39 -7.65 -14.90 1.49
C SER A 39 -7.29 -14.75 2.97
N LYS A 40 -6.21 -14.00 3.29
CA LYS A 40 -5.64 -13.88 4.64
C LYS A 40 -6.68 -13.64 5.73
N GLU A 41 -7.70 -12.82 5.48
CA GLU A 41 -8.73 -12.50 6.47
C GLU A 41 -9.66 -13.67 6.85
N ARG A 42 -9.83 -14.67 5.97
CA ARG A 42 -10.49 -15.93 6.37
C ARG A 42 -9.63 -16.76 7.30
N VAL A 43 -8.30 -16.55 7.31
CA VAL A 43 -7.34 -17.21 8.22
C VAL A 43 -7.08 -16.36 9.47
N ARG A 44 -7.28 -15.03 9.38
CA ARG A 44 -7.10 -14.05 10.45
C ARG A 44 -8.19 -12.97 10.38
N SER A 45 -9.36 -13.24 10.93
CA SER A 45 -10.41 -12.22 11.07
C SER A 45 -10.28 -11.55 12.43
N TRP A 46 -9.83 -10.30 12.46
CA TRP A 46 -9.73 -9.52 13.69
C TRP A 46 -11.11 -8.96 14.07
N SER A 47 -11.61 -9.26 15.26
CA SER A 47 -12.97 -8.87 15.66
C SER A 47 -13.04 -7.41 16.15
N ARG A 48 -13.96 -6.64 15.55
CA ARG A 48 -14.52 -5.42 16.18
C ARG A 48 -15.48 -5.86 17.30
N ARG A 49 -15.40 -5.23 18.48
CA ARG A 49 -16.32 -5.50 19.60
C ARG A 49 -17.77 -5.12 19.23
N PRO A 50 -18.76 -6.01 19.36
CA PRO A 50 -20.17 -5.61 19.25
C PRO A 50 -20.55 -4.66 20.40
N GLY A 51 -21.10 -3.50 20.05
CA GLY A 51 -21.46 -2.42 20.98
C GLY A 51 -22.69 -2.67 21.87
N ARG A 52 -22.93 -3.90 22.34
CA ARG A 52 -23.90 -4.30 23.39
C ARG A 52 -23.73 -5.80 23.69
N LYS A 53 -24.19 -6.24 24.87
CA LYS A 53 -24.27 -7.69 25.21
C LYS A 53 -25.14 -8.42 24.17
N PRO A 54 -24.77 -9.64 23.74
CA PRO A 54 -25.65 -10.45 22.90
C PRO A 54 -26.93 -10.80 23.67
N GLY A 55 -28.06 -10.30 23.20
CA GLY A 55 -29.37 -10.72 23.67
C GLY A 55 -29.75 -12.03 22.97
N ARG A 56 -30.18 -13.05 23.73
CA ARG A 56 -30.64 -14.31 23.14
C ARG A 56 -31.79 -14.05 22.15
N SER A 57 -31.52 -14.18 20.86
CA SER A 57 -32.59 -14.39 19.87
C SER A 57 -33.18 -15.77 20.08
N LEU A 58 -34.36 -15.84 20.69
CA LEU A 58 -35.17 -17.06 20.76
C LEU A 58 -35.89 -17.29 19.42
N ASN A 59 -35.11 -17.46 18.34
CA ASN A 59 -35.48 -18.08 17.06
C ASN A 59 -34.22 -18.19 16.18
N GLY A 60 -34.04 -19.33 15.52
CA GLY A 60 -32.83 -19.68 14.76
C GLY A 60 -32.66 -18.94 13.42
N GLN A 61 -32.50 -17.62 13.47
CA GLN A 61 -31.99 -16.81 12.35
C GLN A 61 -30.54 -16.41 12.62
N PRO A 62 -29.67 -16.32 11.59
CA PRO A 62 -28.29 -15.88 11.77
C PRO A 62 -28.26 -14.43 12.26
N ASP A 63 -27.49 -14.16 13.31
CA ASP A 63 -27.36 -12.83 13.91
C ASP A 63 -26.63 -11.89 12.96
N ARG A 64 -27.24 -10.75 12.60
CA ARG A 64 -26.71 -9.82 11.59
C ARG A 64 -26.30 -8.50 12.22
N HIS A 65 -25.03 -8.37 12.57
CA HIS A 65 -24.45 -7.09 12.94
C HIS A 65 -24.12 -6.27 11.67
N GLY A 66 -24.91 -5.24 11.40
CA GLY A 66 -24.64 -4.27 10.33
C GLY A 66 -23.85 -3.08 10.86
N ASP A 67 -22.61 -2.91 10.39
CA ASP A 67 -21.79 -1.74 10.71
C ASP A 67 -22.34 -0.48 9.98
N LYS A 68 -22.48 0.63 10.72
CA LYS A 68 -23.00 1.91 10.21
C LYS A 68 -21.94 3.00 10.31
N GLN A 69 -20.96 2.91 9.42
CA GLN A 69 -19.92 3.92 9.25
C GLN A 69 -20.46 5.20 8.58
N ASN A 70 -21.31 5.94 9.28
CA ASN A 70 -21.61 7.33 8.91
C ASN A 70 -20.45 8.22 9.39
N GLY A 71 -19.74 8.85 8.45
CA GLY A 71 -18.65 9.79 8.75
C GLY A 71 -19.10 10.91 9.70
N THR A 72 -18.49 11.00 10.88
CA THR A 72 -18.86 12.02 11.86
C THR A 72 -18.24 13.37 11.50
N ILE A 73 -18.95 14.47 11.79
CA ILE A 73 -18.45 15.86 11.61
C ILE A 73 -17.13 16.10 12.37
N ARG A 74 -16.82 15.27 13.38
CA ARG A 74 -15.62 15.36 14.22
C ARG A 74 -14.38 14.69 13.61
N ASN A 75 -14.53 13.82 12.62
CA ASN A 75 -13.41 13.22 11.90
C ASN A 75 -13.73 13.15 10.39
N PRO A 76 -13.32 14.16 9.61
CA PRO A 76 -13.50 14.17 8.15
C PRO A 76 -12.83 12.99 7.45
N GLU A 77 -11.74 12.46 7.99
CA GLU A 77 -11.00 11.31 7.45
C GLU A 77 -11.87 10.03 7.41
N GLN A 78 -12.89 9.94 8.27
CA GLN A 78 -13.84 8.84 8.25
C GLN A 78 -14.65 8.77 6.94
N ARG A 79 -14.73 9.87 6.16
CA ARG A 79 -15.34 9.86 4.81
C ARG A 79 -14.66 8.86 3.89
N VAL A 80 -13.33 8.77 3.95
CA VAL A 80 -12.48 7.94 3.08
C VAL A 80 -12.04 6.62 3.75
N ALA A 81 -12.61 6.29 4.90
CA ALA A 81 -12.34 5.03 5.61
C ALA A 81 -12.75 3.79 4.81
N TYR A 82 -13.75 3.88 3.91
CA TYR A 82 -14.13 2.80 3.00
C TYR A 82 -12.99 2.33 2.07
N LEU A 83 -11.94 3.14 1.95
CA LEU A 83 -10.76 2.85 1.16
C LEU A 83 -9.73 2.11 2.01
N GLY A 84 -9.20 2.77 3.05
CA GLY A 84 -8.14 2.22 3.91
C GLY A 84 -8.56 1.02 4.76
N GLU A 85 -9.85 0.91 5.10
CA GLU A 85 -10.41 -0.26 5.78
C GLU A 85 -10.86 -1.36 4.82
N ASP A 86 -10.73 -1.17 3.50
CA ASP A 86 -11.14 -2.17 2.52
C ASP A 86 -10.31 -3.47 2.62
N ILE A 87 -11.04 -4.55 2.48
CA ILE A 87 -10.63 -5.93 2.67
C ILE A 87 -9.85 -6.46 1.46
N GLY A 88 -10.26 -6.05 0.25
CA GLY A 88 -9.51 -6.31 -0.97
C GLY A 88 -8.18 -5.58 -0.99
N LEU A 89 -8.16 -4.30 -0.57
CA LEU A 89 -6.94 -3.51 -0.42
C LEU A 89 -5.97 -4.11 0.61
N ASN A 90 -6.41 -4.29 1.86
CA ASN A 90 -5.53 -4.79 2.92
C ASN A 90 -5.01 -6.19 2.57
N SER A 91 -5.83 -7.01 1.90
CA SER A 91 -5.36 -8.26 1.30
C SER A 91 -4.34 -8.03 0.17
N HIS A 92 -4.58 -7.14 -0.79
CA HIS A 92 -3.68 -6.89 -1.92
C HIS A 92 -2.29 -6.44 -1.46
N HIS A 93 -2.21 -5.40 -0.63
CA HIS A 93 -0.97 -4.89 -0.05
C HIS A 93 -0.21 -6.01 0.72
N ALA A 94 -0.94 -6.81 1.51
CA ALA A 94 -0.37 -7.92 2.26
C ALA A 94 -0.01 -9.17 1.44
N HIS A 95 -0.40 -9.27 0.17
CA HIS A 95 0.09 -10.30 -0.77
C HIS A 95 1.24 -9.76 -1.63
N TRP A 96 1.23 -8.49 -2.03
CA TRP A 96 2.33 -7.91 -2.80
C TRP A 96 3.68 -8.03 -2.07
N HIS A 97 3.72 -7.77 -0.76
CA HIS A 97 4.92 -7.99 0.06
C HIS A 97 5.29 -9.48 0.27
N MET A 98 4.46 -10.44 -0.16
CA MET A 98 4.79 -11.88 -0.20
C MET A 98 5.34 -12.30 -1.57
N ASP A 99 4.92 -11.61 -2.64
CA ASP A 99 5.47 -11.78 -3.98
C ASP A 99 6.79 -11.03 -4.15
N PHE A 100 7.00 -9.91 -3.43
CA PHE A 100 8.20 -9.07 -3.48
C PHE A 100 8.78 -8.74 -2.09
N PRO A 101 9.06 -9.73 -1.21
CA PRO A 101 9.52 -9.47 0.16
C PRO A 101 10.91 -8.80 0.18
N PHE A 102 11.06 -7.77 1.02
CA PHE A 102 12.32 -7.04 1.19
C PHE A 102 13.52 -7.94 1.55
N TRP A 103 13.26 -9.03 2.28
CA TRP A 103 14.27 -9.99 2.73
C TRP A 103 14.64 -11.05 1.68
N TRP A 104 14.10 -10.98 0.46
CA TRP A 104 14.40 -11.93 -0.62
C TRP A 104 15.88 -11.90 -1.03
N LYS A 105 16.48 -13.08 -1.18
CA LYS A 105 17.86 -13.29 -1.61
C LYS A 105 17.88 -14.21 -2.84
N PRO A 106 18.11 -13.70 -4.06
CA PRO A 106 18.16 -14.52 -5.27
C PRO A 106 19.16 -15.70 -5.18
N GLU A 107 20.23 -15.55 -4.39
CA GLU A 107 21.31 -16.52 -4.21
C GLU A 107 20.91 -17.71 -3.33
N GLU A 108 20.00 -17.51 -2.37
CA GLU A 108 19.49 -18.57 -1.49
C GLU A 108 18.21 -19.22 -2.04
N TYR A 109 17.36 -18.46 -2.74
CA TYR A 109 16.08 -18.95 -3.29
C TYR A 109 16.12 -19.33 -4.77
N GLY A 110 17.25 -19.13 -5.47
CA GLY A 110 17.46 -19.54 -6.86
C GLY A 110 16.68 -18.75 -7.93
N VAL A 111 15.85 -17.78 -7.53
CA VAL A 111 15.01 -16.97 -8.43
C VAL A 111 15.26 -15.48 -8.16
N LYS A 112 15.58 -14.71 -9.19
CA LYS A 112 15.66 -13.24 -9.12
C LYS A 112 14.26 -12.64 -9.29
N LYS A 113 13.80 -11.84 -8.33
CA LYS A 113 12.64 -10.95 -8.50
C LYS A 113 13.06 -9.78 -9.39
N ASP A 114 12.60 -9.76 -10.64
CA ASP A 114 12.99 -8.69 -11.56
C ASP A 114 12.34 -7.36 -11.19
N ARG A 115 13.09 -6.26 -11.37
CA ARG A 115 12.68 -4.88 -11.10
C ARG A 115 12.01 -4.65 -9.71
N GLN A 116 12.31 -5.48 -8.70
CA GLN A 116 11.67 -5.43 -7.38
C GLN A 116 11.61 -4.03 -6.77
N GLY A 117 12.68 -3.24 -6.83
CA GLY A 117 12.69 -1.88 -6.26
C GLY A 117 11.88 -0.88 -7.08
N GLU A 118 11.79 -1.07 -8.39
CA GLU A 118 10.92 -0.25 -9.25
C GLU A 118 9.46 -0.66 -9.11
N LEU A 119 9.17 -1.94 -8.84
CA LEU A 119 7.84 -2.43 -8.48
C LEU A 119 7.47 -2.05 -7.05
N PHE A 120 8.42 -1.91 -6.12
CA PHE A 120 8.20 -1.28 -4.82
C PHE A 120 7.80 0.18 -5.02
N TYR A 121 8.58 0.95 -5.81
CA TYR A 121 8.20 2.30 -6.20
C TYR A 121 6.83 2.31 -6.87
N TYR A 122 6.58 1.49 -7.90
CA TYR A 122 5.39 1.62 -8.74
C TYR A 122 4.13 1.03 -8.09
N MET A 123 4.22 -0.03 -7.29
CA MET A 123 3.09 -0.54 -6.52
C MET A 123 2.73 0.46 -5.44
N HIS A 124 3.68 0.95 -4.64
CA HIS A 124 3.37 2.01 -3.68
C HIS A 124 2.94 3.29 -4.41
N HIS A 125 3.58 3.69 -5.51
CA HIS A 125 3.18 4.82 -6.34
C HIS A 125 1.82 4.62 -7.03
N GLN A 126 1.31 3.40 -7.17
CA GLN A 126 -0.03 3.15 -7.69
C GLN A 126 -1.05 2.95 -6.56
N LEU A 127 -0.71 2.36 -5.41
CA LEU A 127 -1.45 2.60 -4.16
C LEU A 127 -1.60 4.10 -3.93
N ILE A 128 -0.56 4.86 -4.30
CA ILE A 128 -0.56 6.29 -4.54
C ILE A 128 -1.51 6.56 -5.73
N ALA A 129 -1.31 6.46 -7.05
CA ALA A 129 -2.32 6.87 -8.06
C ALA A 129 -3.81 6.35 -8.06
N SER A 130 -4.11 5.05 -8.25
CA SER A 130 -5.29 4.47 -8.98
C SER A 130 -6.70 3.95 -8.39
N VAL A 131 -7.43 4.54 -7.40
CA VAL A 131 -8.68 4.04 -6.67
C VAL A 131 -8.55 2.83 -5.65
N SER A 132 -7.93 3.01 -4.46
CA SER A 132 -7.32 2.10 -3.39
C SER A 132 -6.00 2.65 -2.69
N SER A 133 -6.10 3.67 -1.82
CA SER A 133 -5.16 4.11 -0.73
C SER A 133 -3.87 4.99 -0.80
N THR A 134 -3.69 6.04 -1.63
CA THR A 134 -2.84 7.25 -1.32
C THR A 134 -3.03 8.53 -2.17
N ASP A 135 -2.89 8.52 -3.50
CA ASP A 135 -3.57 9.47 -4.41
C ASP A 135 -4.89 8.89 -4.90
N ARG A 136 -5.03 7.57 -4.87
CA ARG A 136 -6.25 6.81 -4.72
C ARG A 136 -7.03 7.48 -3.61
N PHE A 137 -6.35 7.73 -2.49
CA PHE A 137 -6.88 8.51 -1.38
C PHE A 137 -6.95 10.00 -1.70
N ASP A 138 -6.01 10.67 -2.38
CA ASP A 138 -6.22 12.08 -2.84
C ASP A 138 -7.42 12.27 -3.78
N LEU A 139 -7.78 11.26 -4.58
CA LEU A 139 -8.94 11.20 -5.46
C LEU A 139 -10.22 10.86 -4.71
N GLU A 140 -10.20 9.89 -3.79
CA GLU A 140 -11.33 9.69 -2.87
C GLU A 140 -11.55 10.93 -1.99
N ARG A 141 -10.48 11.60 -1.54
CA ARG A 141 -10.50 12.85 -0.76
C ARG A 141 -11.12 13.97 -1.58
N LEU A 142 -10.66 14.18 -2.81
CA LEU A 142 -11.25 15.11 -3.75
C LEU A 142 -12.74 14.81 -3.99
N SER A 143 -13.09 13.53 -4.12
CA SER A 143 -14.48 13.04 -4.26
C SER A 143 -15.31 13.13 -2.97
N ASN A 144 -14.70 13.53 -1.85
CA ASN A 144 -15.31 13.71 -0.54
C ASN A 144 -15.03 15.12 0.03
N ASP A 145 -14.72 16.12 -0.80
CA ASP A 145 -14.41 17.51 -0.42
C ASP A 145 -13.26 17.68 0.60
N LEU A 146 -12.22 16.85 0.51
CA LEU A 146 -11.03 16.90 1.36
C LEU A 146 -9.78 17.30 0.54
N PRO A 147 -8.87 18.13 1.10
CA PRO A 147 -7.62 18.50 0.44
C PRO A 147 -6.62 17.33 0.43
N PHE A 148 -5.69 17.34 -0.52
CA PHE A 148 -4.66 16.31 -0.69
C PHE A 148 -3.80 16.07 0.57
N VAL A 149 -3.29 14.85 0.70
CA VAL A 149 -2.43 14.40 1.80
C VAL A 149 -1.12 15.19 1.84
N LYS A 150 -0.80 15.70 3.03
CA LYS A 150 0.50 16.31 3.31
C LYS A 150 1.50 15.22 3.67
N PRO A 151 2.73 15.24 3.11
CA PRO A 151 3.77 14.28 3.47
C PRO A 151 4.07 14.32 4.96
N LEU A 152 4.49 13.18 5.50
CA LEU A 152 5.01 13.05 6.85
C LEU A 152 6.27 13.91 7.03
N GLY A 153 6.40 14.56 8.19
CA GLY A 153 7.64 15.24 8.58
C GLY A 153 8.17 14.67 9.89
N TRP A 154 9.41 14.20 9.90
CA TRP A 154 10.04 13.56 11.08
C TRP A 154 10.06 14.46 12.32
N ASN A 155 10.11 15.79 12.13
CA ASN A 155 10.06 16.81 13.19
C ASN A 155 8.72 17.54 13.25
N GLN A 156 7.62 16.92 12.81
CA GLN A 156 6.29 17.52 12.80
C GLN A 156 5.28 16.67 13.58
N LYS A 157 4.23 17.32 14.07
CA LYS A 157 3.09 16.65 14.68
C LYS A 157 2.30 15.87 13.64
N ILE A 158 2.00 14.61 13.96
CA ILE A 158 0.94 13.86 13.31
C ILE A 158 -0.36 14.41 13.88
N VAL A 159 -0.92 15.40 13.19
CA VAL A 159 -2.17 16.09 13.57
C VAL A 159 -3.28 15.07 13.81
N ASP A 160 -3.42 14.10 12.91
CA ASP A 160 -4.55 13.19 12.84
C ASP A 160 -4.24 11.86 13.55
N GLY A 161 -4.93 11.62 14.67
CA GLY A 161 -4.89 10.37 15.39
C GLY A 161 -5.60 9.23 14.65
N PHE A 162 -5.47 8.01 15.18
CA PHE A 162 -6.20 6.84 14.68
C PHE A 162 -6.50 5.86 15.82
N TYR A 163 -7.74 5.36 15.88
CA TYR A 163 -8.13 4.25 16.76
C TYR A 163 -8.64 3.09 15.88
N PRO A 164 -7.86 2.01 15.71
CA PRO A 164 -8.23 0.90 14.82
C PRO A 164 -9.53 0.17 15.16
N GLN A 165 -9.93 0.14 16.45
CA GLN A 165 -11.02 -0.69 16.99
C GLN A 165 -10.88 -2.20 16.71
N THR A 166 -9.68 -2.65 16.36
CA THR A 166 -9.34 -4.06 16.11
C THR A 166 -8.61 -4.69 17.30
N THR A 167 -8.71 -6.01 17.41
CA THR A 167 -8.11 -6.81 18.49
C THR A 167 -7.27 -7.93 17.90
N TYR A 168 -6.06 -8.15 18.40
CA TYR A 168 -5.27 -9.36 18.13
C TYR A 168 -5.94 -10.58 18.77
N ARG A 169 -5.85 -11.77 18.13
CA ARG A 169 -6.28 -13.05 18.73
C ARG A 169 -5.53 -13.33 20.04
N VAL A 170 -4.24 -12.99 20.09
CA VAL A 170 -3.40 -12.98 21.28
C VAL A 170 -2.58 -11.68 21.27
N GLY A 171 -2.64 -10.89 22.35
CA GLY A 171 -1.90 -9.62 22.46
C GLY A 171 -2.75 -8.40 22.86
N GLY A 172 -4.09 -8.47 22.73
CA GLY A 172 -5.00 -7.40 23.14
C GLY A 172 -5.44 -6.48 21.99
N GLU A 173 -5.92 -5.28 22.31
CA GLU A 173 -6.33 -4.29 21.29
C GLU A 173 -5.13 -3.61 20.65
N PHE A 174 -5.22 -3.32 19.34
CA PHE A 174 -4.22 -2.50 18.66
C PHE A 174 -4.17 -1.09 19.30
N PRO A 175 -2.97 -0.52 19.51
CA PRO A 175 -2.84 0.78 20.17
C PRO A 175 -3.50 1.90 19.35
N ALA A 176 -4.18 2.81 20.05
CA ALA A 176 -4.78 4.01 19.47
C ALA A 176 -3.79 5.18 19.57
N ARG A 177 -3.45 5.82 18.45
CA ARG A 177 -2.66 7.07 18.43
C ARG A 177 -3.59 8.26 18.63
N PRO A 178 -3.44 9.08 19.69
CA PRO A 178 -4.17 10.34 19.83
C PRO A 178 -3.71 11.40 18.83
N ASP A 179 -4.56 12.40 18.59
CA ASP A 179 -4.26 13.57 17.76
C ASP A 179 -3.01 14.32 18.24
N ASN A 180 -2.32 14.98 17.31
CA ASN A 180 -1.19 15.89 17.57
C ASN A 180 0.04 15.26 18.27
N PHE A 181 0.24 13.95 18.10
CA PHE A 181 1.43 13.25 18.60
C PHE A 181 2.70 13.63 17.84
N GLU A 182 3.84 13.61 18.54
CA GLU A 182 5.19 13.79 17.97
C GLU A 182 5.93 12.44 17.98
N PHE A 183 6.84 12.24 17.03
CA PHE A 183 7.76 11.10 17.08
C PHE A 183 8.67 11.16 18.31
N GLN A 184 9.04 9.99 18.82
CA GLN A 184 10.02 9.83 19.89
C GLN A 184 11.02 8.74 19.49
N ASP A 185 12.27 8.88 19.91
CA ASP A 185 13.30 7.85 19.71
C ASP A 185 12.89 6.52 20.36
N LEU A 186 12.90 5.45 19.56
CA LEU A 186 12.78 4.07 20.03
C LEU A 186 14.09 3.61 20.66
N GLN A 187 14.14 2.40 21.23
CA GLN A 187 15.37 1.85 21.80
C GLN A 187 16.52 1.80 20.77
N ASN A 188 16.25 1.21 19.59
CA ASN A 188 17.25 0.92 18.56
C ASN A 188 17.16 1.82 17.31
N ILE A 189 16.12 2.65 17.18
CA ILE A 189 15.86 3.51 16.02
C ILE A 189 15.73 4.96 16.51
N LYS A 190 16.51 5.89 15.96
CA LYS A 190 16.44 7.33 16.29
C LYS A 190 15.86 8.14 15.15
N ILE A 191 15.08 9.16 15.47
CA ILE A 191 14.50 10.10 14.50
C ILE A 191 15.62 10.78 13.71
N LYS A 192 16.71 11.13 14.40
CA LYS A 192 17.90 11.74 13.78
C LYS A 192 18.50 10.84 12.70
N ASP A 193 18.57 9.52 12.93
CA ASP A 193 19.13 8.59 11.96
C ASP A 193 18.28 8.56 10.69
N LEU A 194 16.94 8.59 10.81
CA LEU A 194 16.03 8.70 9.66
C LEU A 194 16.17 10.04 8.93
N MET A 195 16.38 11.15 9.65
CA MET A 195 16.70 12.44 9.01
C MET A 195 18.02 12.38 8.24
N ASP A 196 19.04 11.72 8.79
CA ASP A 196 20.33 11.52 8.13
C ASP A 196 20.22 10.57 6.93
N TYR A 197 19.37 9.54 6.98
CA TYR A 197 19.06 8.66 5.85
C TYR A 197 18.31 9.41 4.74
N ASP A 198 17.25 10.15 5.07
CA ASP A 198 16.49 10.99 4.13
C ASP A 198 17.40 12.01 3.42
N ARG A 199 18.28 12.68 4.18
CA ARG A 199 19.29 13.59 3.65
C ARG A 199 20.25 12.88 2.68
N ARG A 200 20.83 11.74 3.05
CA ARG A 200 21.75 10.97 2.18
C ARG A 200 21.07 10.47 0.91
N ILE A 201 19.80 10.07 0.99
CA ILE A 201 19.00 9.66 -0.16
C ILE A 201 18.78 10.85 -1.11
N ARG A 202 18.40 12.03 -0.59
CA ARG A 202 18.30 13.27 -1.41
C ARG A 202 19.64 13.64 -2.04
N GLU A 203 20.73 13.57 -1.30
CA GLU A 203 22.09 13.86 -1.81
C GLU A 203 22.46 12.92 -2.99
N ALA A 204 22.19 11.62 -2.86
CA ALA A 204 22.40 10.64 -3.93
C ALA A 204 21.51 10.88 -5.16
N ILE A 205 20.23 11.25 -4.95
CA ILE A 205 19.29 11.60 -6.01
C ILE A 205 19.77 12.83 -6.80
N HIS A 206 20.20 13.89 -6.09
CA HIS A 206 20.74 15.11 -6.70
C HIS A 206 22.08 14.88 -7.41
N GLN A 207 22.92 13.97 -6.90
CA GLN A 207 24.16 13.53 -7.57
C GLN A 207 23.89 12.58 -8.75
N GLN A 208 22.65 12.11 -8.93
CA GLN A 208 22.28 11.05 -9.88
C GLN A 208 23.13 9.77 -9.72
N ALA A 209 23.60 9.48 -8.50
CA ALA A 209 24.44 8.33 -8.20
C ALA A 209 24.38 7.93 -6.72
N VAL A 210 24.49 6.63 -6.42
CA VAL A 210 24.51 6.08 -5.06
C VAL A 210 25.90 5.55 -4.67
N TYR A 211 26.32 5.84 -3.45
CA TYR A 211 27.58 5.43 -2.87
C TYR A 211 27.49 3.99 -2.34
N THR A 212 28.23 3.06 -2.94
CA THR A 212 28.19 1.62 -2.65
C THR A 212 29.05 1.22 -1.46
N VAL A 213 28.83 0.03 -0.88
CA VAL A 213 29.69 -0.55 0.18
C VAL A 213 31.18 -0.58 -0.21
N ASN A 214 31.48 -0.76 -1.50
CA ASN A 214 32.87 -0.84 -2.00
C ASN A 214 33.60 0.52 -2.03
N GLY A 215 32.86 1.63 -1.88
CA GLY A 215 33.38 2.99 -2.05
C GLY A 215 33.18 3.58 -3.46
N ASP A 216 32.68 2.79 -4.41
CA ASP A 216 32.35 3.23 -5.77
C ASP A 216 30.98 3.93 -5.84
N TYR A 217 30.76 4.74 -6.87
CA TYR A 217 29.46 5.32 -7.22
C TYR A 217 28.76 4.50 -8.31
N TYR A 218 27.48 4.17 -8.10
CA TYR A 218 26.60 3.52 -9.07
C TYR A 218 25.58 4.53 -9.61
N SER A 219 25.42 4.62 -10.94
CA SER A 219 24.54 5.60 -11.60
C SER A 219 23.07 5.40 -11.25
N LEU A 220 22.32 6.50 -11.14
CA LEU A 220 20.85 6.52 -11.17
C LEU A 220 20.29 7.03 -12.50
N ASN A 221 21.11 7.62 -13.37
CA ASN A 221 20.67 8.18 -14.66
C ASN A 221 20.63 7.10 -15.75
N ASP A 222 19.94 5.99 -15.48
CA ASP A 222 19.66 4.90 -16.42
C ASP A 222 18.37 4.15 -16.05
N SER A 223 17.96 3.18 -16.87
CA SER A 223 16.73 2.39 -16.68
C SER A 223 16.72 1.51 -15.43
N THR A 224 17.86 1.32 -14.76
CA THR A 224 18.01 0.57 -13.50
C THR A 224 18.00 1.49 -12.27
N GLY A 225 18.19 2.80 -12.45
CA GLY A 225 18.30 3.77 -11.36
C GLY A 225 17.11 3.79 -10.42
N ILE A 226 15.89 3.84 -10.98
CA ILE A 226 14.64 3.78 -10.19
C ILE A 226 14.51 2.47 -9.38
N ASN A 227 14.96 1.34 -9.93
CA ASN A 227 15.00 0.07 -9.19
C ASN A 227 16.03 0.11 -8.07
N THR A 228 17.22 0.66 -8.33
CA THR A 228 18.29 0.79 -7.33
C THR A 228 17.88 1.72 -6.18
N LEU A 229 17.21 2.83 -6.49
CA LEU A 229 16.64 3.74 -5.51
C LEU A 229 15.56 3.03 -4.66
N GLY A 230 14.69 2.23 -5.27
CA GLY A 230 13.68 1.45 -4.53
C GLY A 230 14.28 0.39 -3.60
N GLN A 231 15.31 -0.32 -4.06
CA GLN A 231 16.07 -1.27 -3.24
C GLN A 231 16.77 -0.60 -2.04
N ILE A 232 17.09 0.69 -2.14
CA ILE A 232 17.65 1.52 -1.06
C ILE A 232 16.55 2.12 -0.15
N MET A 233 15.37 2.40 -0.70
CA MET A 233 14.27 3.05 0.02
C MET A 233 13.55 2.10 0.99
N GLU A 234 13.25 0.87 0.54
CA GLU A 234 12.44 -0.11 1.27
C GLU A 234 13.04 -0.48 2.65
N PRO A 235 14.29 -1.02 2.77
CA PRO A 235 15.22 -1.45 1.74
C PRO A 235 15.19 -2.98 1.56
N SER A 236 15.50 -3.47 0.37
CA SER A 236 15.63 -4.92 0.13
C SER A 236 17.06 -5.42 0.27
N CYS A 237 17.29 -6.74 0.23
CA CYS A 237 18.64 -7.30 0.18
C CYS A 237 19.44 -6.90 -1.07
N GLY A 238 18.82 -6.27 -2.08
CA GLY A 238 19.51 -5.67 -3.22
C GLY A 238 20.10 -4.28 -2.97
N SER A 239 19.89 -3.69 -1.78
CA SER A 239 20.38 -2.35 -1.42
C SER A 239 21.91 -2.25 -1.57
N LYS A 240 22.37 -1.18 -2.24
CA LYS A 240 23.80 -1.00 -2.56
C LYS A 240 24.68 -0.61 -1.37
N HIS A 241 24.09 -0.10 -0.28
CA HIS A 241 24.79 0.33 0.95
C HIS A 241 23.80 0.57 2.11
N ARG A 242 23.26 -0.52 2.68
CA ARG A 242 22.18 -0.46 3.68
C ARG A 242 22.61 0.19 5.00
N GLU A 243 23.90 0.12 5.35
CA GLU A 243 24.48 0.74 6.54
C GLU A 243 24.54 2.27 6.41
N TYR A 244 24.72 2.78 5.18
CA TYR A 244 24.82 4.21 4.89
C TYR A 244 23.46 4.86 4.63
N TYR A 245 22.60 4.22 3.84
CA TYR A 245 21.26 4.73 3.52
C TYR A 245 20.17 4.27 4.49
N GLY A 246 20.47 3.33 5.39
CA GLY A 246 19.54 2.88 6.42
C GLY A 246 18.38 2.07 5.89
N ALA A 247 17.20 2.28 6.49
CA ALA A 247 15.96 1.61 6.16
C ALA A 247 14.75 2.55 6.30
N LEU A 248 14.75 3.66 5.55
CA LEU A 248 13.86 4.81 5.77
C LEU A 248 12.36 4.44 5.80
N HIS A 249 11.89 3.65 4.83
CA HIS A 249 10.49 3.20 4.77
C HIS A 249 10.15 2.27 5.95
N ASN A 250 10.86 1.16 6.10
CA ASN A 250 10.57 0.15 7.14
C ASN A 250 10.71 0.71 8.57
N TYR A 251 11.67 1.58 8.84
CA TYR A 251 11.78 2.26 10.14
C TYR A 251 10.68 3.32 10.35
N GLY A 252 10.18 3.94 9.28
CA GLY A 252 9.01 4.82 9.35
C GLY A 252 7.74 4.10 9.79
N HIS A 253 7.53 2.86 9.31
CA HIS A 253 6.45 1.98 9.76
C HIS A 253 6.55 1.66 11.26
N ILE A 254 7.73 1.24 11.74
CA ILE A 254 7.95 0.89 13.15
C ILE A 254 7.79 2.12 14.06
N LEU A 255 8.34 3.27 13.67
CA LEU A 255 8.18 4.54 14.41
C LEU A 255 6.73 5.02 14.51
N LEU A 256 5.91 4.74 13.50
CA LEU A 256 4.47 5.06 13.53
C LEU A 256 3.65 4.06 14.34
N GLY A 257 3.99 2.77 14.30
CA GLY A 257 3.30 1.74 15.06
C GLY A 257 3.56 1.84 16.57
N GLN A 258 4.82 2.03 16.95
CA GLN A 258 5.26 2.07 18.36
C GLN A 258 5.17 3.47 19.01
N ILE A 259 4.62 4.48 18.32
CA ILE A 259 4.64 5.89 18.73
C ILE A 259 3.99 6.19 20.09
N THR A 260 3.09 5.31 20.54
CA THR A 260 2.35 5.43 21.81
C THR A 260 3.06 4.80 23.01
N ASP A 261 3.94 3.83 22.78
CA ASP A 261 4.84 3.25 23.79
C ASP A 261 6.27 3.06 23.23
N PRO A 262 6.97 4.16 22.87
CA PRO A 262 8.27 4.12 22.18
C PRO A 262 9.41 3.52 23.03
N LYS A 263 9.12 3.11 24.27
CA LYS A 263 10.09 2.55 25.22
C LYS A 263 9.64 1.20 25.81
N GLY A 264 8.56 0.61 25.30
CA GLY A 264 8.01 -0.66 25.79
C GLY A 264 7.64 -0.66 27.27
N LYS A 265 7.29 0.50 27.84
CA LYS A 265 7.01 0.68 29.27
C LYS A 265 5.65 0.10 29.66
N PHE A 266 4.70 0.12 28.75
CA PHE A 266 3.33 -0.33 28.92
C PHE A 266 3.08 -1.72 28.32
N ASP A 267 4.10 -2.32 27.68
CA ASP A 267 4.08 -3.58 26.92
C ASP A 267 2.90 -3.65 25.93
N MET A 268 2.65 -2.53 25.24
CA MET A 268 1.63 -2.47 24.19
C MET A 268 2.02 -3.39 23.02
N PRO A 269 1.04 -4.06 22.38
CA PRO A 269 1.29 -4.77 21.14
C PRO A 269 1.62 -3.78 20.00
N PRO A 270 2.23 -4.25 18.89
CA PRO A 270 2.53 -3.43 17.73
C PRO A 270 1.33 -2.63 17.20
N GLY A 271 1.61 -1.50 16.55
CA GLY A 271 0.58 -0.71 15.88
C GLY A 271 0.13 -1.33 14.56
N VAL A 272 -1.02 -0.88 14.03
CA VAL A 272 -1.52 -1.34 12.72
C VAL A 272 -0.52 -1.11 11.58
N MET A 273 0.37 -0.12 11.74
CA MET A 273 1.46 0.19 10.80
C MET A 273 2.54 -0.89 10.73
N GLU A 274 2.67 -1.78 11.71
CA GLU A 274 3.71 -2.84 11.73
C GLU A 274 3.27 -4.13 11.02
N HIS A 275 2.06 -4.15 10.42
CA HIS A 275 1.56 -5.29 9.65
C HIS A 275 0.95 -4.86 8.31
N PHE A 276 1.36 -5.52 7.22
CA PHE A 276 0.84 -5.22 5.88
C PHE A 276 -0.68 -5.47 5.77
N GLU A 277 -1.23 -6.38 6.57
CA GLU A 277 -2.66 -6.69 6.69
C GLU A 277 -3.50 -5.56 7.32
N THR A 278 -2.88 -4.54 7.90
CA THR A 278 -3.60 -3.45 8.60
C THR A 278 -3.07 -2.04 8.36
N ALA A 279 -1.85 -1.87 7.84
CA ALA A 279 -1.21 -0.55 7.75
C ALA A 279 -2.04 0.48 6.96
N THR A 280 -2.66 0.07 5.85
CA THR A 280 -3.49 0.95 5.01
C THR A 280 -4.75 1.49 5.71
N ARG A 281 -5.09 1.00 6.91
CA ARG A 281 -6.19 1.52 7.74
C ARG A 281 -5.86 2.86 8.40
N ASP A 282 -4.59 3.12 8.68
CA ASP A 282 -4.14 4.30 9.43
C ASP A 282 -3.81 5.47 8.49
N PRO A 283 -4.44 6.66 8.64
CA PRO A 283 -4.11 7.87 7.87
C PRO A 283 -2.61 8.24 7.84
N ALA A 284 -1.81 7.82 8.83
CA ALA A 284 -0.36 8.03 8.84
C ALA A 284 0.40 7.18 7.80
N PHE A 285 -0.12 6.02 7.38
CA PHE A 285 0.41 5.23 6.25
C PHE A 285 0.54 6.11 5.00
N PHE A 286 -0.51 6.89 4.74
CA PHE A 286 -0.67 7.70 3.55
C PHE A 286 0.30 8.87 3.56
N ARG A 287 0.47 9.49 4.74
CA ARG A 287 1.43 10.57 4.97
C ARG A 287 2.88 10.08 4.82
N LEU A 288 3.21 8.88 5.33
CA LEU A 288 4.53 8.26 5.15
C LEU A 288 4.80 7.98 3.67
N HIS A 289 3.86 7.35 2.97
CA HIS A 289 4.02 7.01 1.56
C HIS A 289 4.15 8.25 0.66
N LYS A 290 3.38 9.32 0.91
CA LYS A 290 3.56 10.59 0.20
C LYS A 290 4.95 11.21 0.46
N HIS A 291 5.56 11.03 1.64
CA HIS A 291 6.94 11.47 1.89
C HIS A 291 7.97 10.65 1.10
N ILE A 292 7.80 9.33 1.07
CA ILE A 292 8.67 8.40 0.32
C ILE A 292 8.54 8.64 -1.19
N ASP A 293 7.33 8.82 -1.71
CA ASP A 293 7.07 9.09 -3.12
C ASP A 293 7.67 10.42 -3.59
N ASN A 294 7.64 11.47 -2.76
CA ASN A 294 8.31 12.73 -3.07
C ASN A 294 9.84 12.57 -3.29
N LEU A 295 10.49 11.53 -2.75
CA LEU A 295 11.89 11.20 -3.06
C LEU A 295 12.02 10.52 -4.43
N PHE A 296 11.11 9.62 -4.78
CA PHE A 296 11.07 9.01 -6.12
C PHE A 296 10.72 10.04 -7.21
N LYS A 297 9.75 10.93 -6.93
CA LYS A 297 9.41 12.07 -7.79
C LYS A 297 10.61 13.00 -7.98
N LEU A 298 11.35 13.33 -6.91
CA LEU A 298 12.59 14.12 -7.02
C LEU A 298 13.62 13.48 -7.95
N HIS A 299 13.74 12.15 -7.97
CA HIS A 299 14.60 11.45 -8.93
C HIS A 299 14.04 11.51 -10.36
N LYS A 300 12.73 11.27 -10.55
CA LYS A 300 12.07 11.36 -11.87
C LYS A 300 12.10 12.77 -12.47
N ASP A 301 11.97 13.81 -11.65
CA ASP A 301 12.00 15.23 -12.04
C ASP A 301 13.41 15.70 -12.46
N LEU A 302 14.46 14.92 -12.17
CA LEU A 302 15.83 15.18 -12.63
C LEU A 302 16.20 14.44 -13.92
N LEU A 303 15.35 13.52 -14.40
CA LEU A 303 15.56 12.85 -15.68
C LEU A 303 15.14 13.77 -16.84
N PRO A 304 15.75 13.63 -18.04
CA PRO A 304 15.30 14.35 -19.22
C PRO A 304 13.80 14.05 -19.50
N PRO A 305 12.97 15.07 -19.81
CA PRO A 305 11.64 14.85 -20.34
C PRO A 305 11.72 14.06 -21.65
N TYR A 306 10.79 13.12 -21.85
CA TYR A 306 10.72 12.34 -23.08
C TYR A 306 10.65 13.23 -24.32
N SER A 307 11.49 12.93 -25.29
CA SER A 307 11.42 13.52 -26.63
C SER A 307 10.16 13.06 -27.36
N ARG A 308 9.82 13.76 -28.44
CA ARG A 308 8.70 13.37 -29.31
C ARG A 308 8.90 11.95 -29.86
N ASP A 309 10.11 11.65 -30.30
CA ASP A 309 10.51 10.39 -30.94
C ASP A 309 10.43 9.18 -29.99
N GLU A 310 10.42 9.40 -28.67
CA GLU A 310 10.18 8.37 -27.64
C GLU A 310 8.69 8.15 -27.31
N LEU A 311 7.82 9.09 -27.70
CA LEU A 311 6.39 9.10 -27.38
C LEU A 311 5.49 8.81 -28.59
N GLU A 312 5.92 9.18 -29.81
CA GLU A 312 5.14 8.89 -31.01
C GLU A 312 5.35 7.44 -31.49
N PHE A 313 4.28 6.86 -32.05
CA PHE A 313 4.32 5.56 -32.71
C PHE A 313 3.94 5.77 -34.18
N PRO A 314 4.90 6.04 -35.09
CA PRO A 314 4.60 6.43 -36.46
C PRO A 314 3.78 5.37 -37.20
N GLY A 315 2.71 5.83 -37.85
CA GLY A 315 1.76 4.97 -38.57
C GLY A 315 0.50 4.63 -37.79
N VAL A 316 0.46 4.80 -36.46
CA VAL A 316 -0.75 4.57 -35.63
C VAL A 316 -1.28 5.90 -35.08
N LYS A 317 -2.60 6.10 -35.14
CA LYS A 317 -3.27 7.29 -34.60
C LYS A 317 -4.58 6.94 -33.92
N ILE A 318 -4.75 7.39 -32.67
CA ILE A 318 -6.07 7.41 -32.02
C ILE A 318 -6.90 8.53 -32.66
N GLN A 319 -8.06 8.17 -33.20
CA GLN A 319 -9.01 9.07 -33.86
C GLN A 319 -10.17 9.47 -32.93
N ASP A 320 -10.67 8.54 -32.12
CA ASP A 320 -11.69 8.78 -31.10
C ASP A 320 -11.46 7.90 -29.86
N LEU A 321 -11.93 8.37 -28.71
CA LEU A 321 -12.01 7.62 -27.47
C LEU A 321 -13.32 7.98 -26.75
N SER A 322 -14.20 7.00 -26.62
CA SER A 322 -15.41 7.07 -25.79
C SER A 322 -15.40 5.99 -24.70
N VAL A 323 -16.19 6.19 -23.66
CA VAL A 323 -16.32 5.30 -22.50
C VAL A 323 -17.78 5.23 -22.07
N ASP A 324 -18.23 4.09 -21.56
CA ASP A 324 -19.60 3.95 -21.03
C ASP A 324 -19.82 4.75 -19.73
N GLU A 325 -21.06 4.79 -19.24
CA GLU A 325 -21.43 5.51 -18.01
C GLU A 325 -20.70 4.96 -16.76
N LEU A 326 -19.71 5.71 -16.28
CA LEU A 326 -18.99 5.40 -15.04
C LEU A 326 -19.88 5.68 -13.81
N THR A 327 -20.47 4.62 -13.24
CA THR A 327 -21.24 4.71 -11.98
C THR A 327 -20.60 3.89 -10.87
N THR A 328 -20.37 4.51 -9.71
CA THR A 328 -19.98 3.84 -8.47
C THR A 328 -21.17 3.67 -7.52
N TYR A 329 -21.09 2.68 -6.61
CA TYR A 329 -22.09 2.43 -5.57
C TYR A 329 -21.45 1.67 -4.39
N PHE A 330 -22.15 1.64 -3.24
CA PHE A 330 -21.77 0.82 -2.10
C PHE A 330 -22.60 -0.45 -2.04
N GLU A 331 -21.96 -1.61 -2.06
CA GLU A 331 -22.61 -2.92 -1.90
C GLU A 331 -22.36 -3.52 -0.50
N ASP A 332 -23.22 -4.46 -0.10
CA ASP A 332 -23.05 -5.26 1.11
C ASP A 332 -22.25 -6.54 0.77
N PHE A 333 -21.16 -6.80 1.50
CA PHE A 333 -20.31 -7.99 1.32
C PHE A 333 -20.24 -8.79 2.63
N ASP A 334 -20.51 -10.10 2.57
CA ASP A 334 -20.51 -11.00 3.73
C ASP A 334 -19.20 -11.80 3.82
N ILE A 335 -18.44 -11.58 4.89
CA ILE A 335 -17.18 -12.25 5.22
C ILE A 335 -17.46 -13.44 6.13
N ASP A 336 -16.85 -14.59 5.85
CA ASP A 336 -16.90 -15.77 6.71
C ASP A 336 -15.90 -15.64 7.89
N LEU A 337 -16.39 -15.78 9.13
CA LEU A 337 -15.60 -15.60 10.35
C LEU A 337 -15.23 -16.93 11.07
N LEU A 338 -15.49 -18.10 10.49
CA LEU A 338 -15.29 -19.40 11.18
C LEU A 338 -13.91 -19.51 11.86
N ASN A 339 -12.82 -19.37 11.11
CA ASN A 339 -11.44 -19.53 11.64
C ASN A 339 -10.99 -18.38 12.58
N ALA A 340 -11.83 -17.36 12.81
CA ALA A 340 -11.56 -16.29 13.79
C ALA A 340 -11.81 -16.73 15.23
N LEU A 341 -12.63 -17.76 15.41
CA LEU A 341 -13.04 -18.31 16.69
C LEU A 341 -12.12 -19.48 17.08
N ASP A 342 -12.18 -19.88 18.34
CA ASP A 342 -11.55 -21.11 18.83
C ASP A 342 -12.57 -22.25 18.75
N ASP A 343 -12.34 -23.21 17.86
CA ASP A 343 -13.22 -24.37 17.69
C ASP A 343 -13.21 -25.24 18.96
N THR A 344 -14.37 -25.39 19.61
CA THR A 344 -14.53 -26.26 20.77
C THR A 344 -15.06 -27.62 20.34
N VAL A 345 -14.37 -28.70 20.74
CA VAL A 345 -14.64 -30.09 20.33
C VAL A 345 -16.10 -30.56 20.56
N ASP A 346 -16.83 -29.90 21.46
CA ASP A 346 -18.22 -30.22 21.84
C ASP A 346 -19.31 -29.37 21.16
N LEU A 347 -18.99 -28.53 20.16
CA LEU A 347 -19.97 -27.68 19.44
C LEU A 347 -19.78 -27.76 17.91
N ASP A 348 -20.89 -27.82 17.16
CA ASP A 348 -20.90 -27.73 15.69
C ASP A 348 -20.50 -26.33 15.18
N ASP A 349 -19.75 -26.28 14.08
CA ASP A 349 -19.32 -25.06 13.36
C ASP A 349 -20.49 -24.08 13.08
N MET A 350 -20.60 -23.03 13.89
CA MET A 350 -21.62 -21.99 13.68
C MET A 350 -21.21 -21.06 12.54
N ASN A 351 -21.95 -21.09 11.42
CA ASN A 351 -21.75 -20.23 10.25
C ASN A 351 -22.01 -18.74 10.60
N ILE A 352 -20.98 -18.07 11.11
CA ILE A 352 -21.00 -16.67 11.54
C ILE A 352 -20.35 -15.80 10.47
N LYS A 353 -21.03 -14.71 10.10
CA LYS A 353 -20.57 -13.79 9.06
C LYS A 353 -20.59 -12.33 9.51
N ALA A 354 -19.52 -11.60 9.20
CA ALA A 354 -19.51 -10.15 9.28
C ALA A 354 -20.02 -9.56 7.97
N ARG A 355 -20.89 -8.56 8.05
CA ARG A 355 -21.32 -7.77 6.90
C ARG A 355 -20.61 -6.42 6.90
N VAL A 356 -19.88 -6.15 5.82
CA VAL A 356 -19.25 -4.85 5.55
C VAL A 356 -19.91 -4.19 4.35
N ARG A 357 -19.72 -2.88 4.18
CA ARG A 357 -20.05 -2.20 2.93
C ARG A 357 -18.77 -1.81 2.19
N ARG A 358 -18.74 -2.06 0.89
CA ARG A 358 -17.56 -1.86 0.03
C ARG A 358 -17.92 -1.00 -1.16
N LEU A 359 -16.99 -0.16 -1.63
CA LEU A 359 -17.16 0.58 -2.87
C LEU A 359 -17.03 -0.39 -4.06
N ASN A 360 -17.95 -0.30 -5.01
CA ASN A 360 -17.92 -1.04 -6.28
C ASN A 360 -18.39 -0.12 -7.42
N HIS A 361 -18.28 -0.59 -8.67
CA HIS A 361 -18.72 0.13 -9.87
C HIS A 361 -19.58 -0.75 -10.78
N LYS A 362 -20.30 -0.12 -11.72
CA LYS A 362 -20.91 -0.84 -12.85
C LYS A 362 -19.79 -1.27 -13.82
N PRO A 363 -19.91 -2.41 -14.53
CA PRO A 363 -19.07 -2.69 -15.69
C PRO A 363 -19.19 -1.58 -16.75
N PHE A 364 -18.08 -1.24 -17.39
CA PHE A 364 -17.97 -0.26 -18.46
C PHE A 364 -16.90 -0.72 -19.46
N ALA A 365 -17.00 -0.30 -20.72
CA ALA A 365 -15.98 -0.49 -21.74
C ALA A 365 -15.37 0.84 -22.19
N PHE A 366 -14.15 0.77 -22.71
CA PHE A 366 -13.52 1.83 -23.49
C PHE A 366 -13.63 1.49 -24.98
N HIS A 367 -14.10 2.44 -25.78
CA HIS A 367 -14.27 2.30 -27.22
C HIS A 367 -13.21 3.16 -27.91
N PHE A 368 -12.15 2.52 -28.40
CA PHE A 368 -11.06 3.20 -29.12
C PHE A 368 -11.30 3.11 -30.62
N THR A 369 -11.32 4.25 -31.32
CA THR A 369 -11.16 4.28 -32.78
C THR A 369 -9.70 4.56 -33.10
N VAL A 370 -9.01 3.61 -33.73
CA VAL A 370 -7.59 3.69 -34.08
C VAL A 370 -7.43 3.50 -35.59
N GLU A 371 -6.65 4.37 -36.21
CA GLU A 371 -6.19 4.24 -37.61
C GLU A 371 -4.75 3.73 -37.60
N SER A 372 -4.42 2.81 -38.52
CA SER A 372 -3.10 2.17 -38.60
C SER A 372 -2.64 2.02 -40.06
N ASP A 373 -1.40 2.40 -40.36
CA ASP A 373 -0.81 2.32 -41.72
C ASP A 373 -0.62 0.88 -42.23
N LYS A 374 -0.51 -0.06 -41.29
CA LYS A 374 -0.36 -1.51 -41.45
C LYS A 374 -0.76 -2.19 -40.15
N GLU A 375 -0.80 -3.52 -40.11
CA GLU A 375 -0.93 -4.26 -38.85
C GLU A 375 0.32 -4.08 -37.99
N ASN A 376 0.17 -3.52 -36.77
CA ASN A 376 1.24 -3.44 -35.77
C ASN A 376 0.81 -4.11 -34.47
N LEU A 377 1.76 -4.74 -33.75
CA LEU A 377 1.53 -5.20 -32.38
C LEU A 377 1.70 -4.02 -31.40
N VAL A 378 0.62 -3.55 -30.80
CA VAL A 378 0.60 -2.35 -29.95
C VAL A 378 0.26 -2.67 -28.50
N ALA A 379 0.89 -1.94 -27.56
CA ALA A 379 0.58 -2.00 -26.14
C ALA A 379 -0.29 -0.80 -25.75
N VAL A 380 -1.58 -1.02 -25.56
CA VAL A 380 -2.52 0.00 -25.08
C VAL A 380 -2.30 0.19 -23.59
N ARG A 381 -2.26 1.45 -23.14
CA ARG A 381 -2.11 1.83 -21.73
C ARG A 381 -3.17 2.87 -21.41
N VAL A 382 -4.10 2.52 -20.52
CA VAL A 382 -5.23 3.38 -20.16
C VAL A 382 -4.94 4.02 -18.82
N PHE A 383 -4.87 5.36 -18.80
CA PHE A 383 -4.74 6.11 -17.55
C PHE A 383 -5.92 7.05 -17.32
N MET A 384 -6.39 7.13 -16.07
CA MET A 384 -7.38 8.09 -15.60
C MET A 384 -6.71 9.12 -14.67
N GLY A 385 -7.36 10.23 -14.34
CA GLY A 385 -6.82 11.20 -13.40
C GLY A 385 -7.76 12.39 -13.17
N PRO A 386 -7.46 13.26 -12.18
CA PRO A 386 -8.33 14.37 -11.83
C PRO A 386 -8.24 15.48 -12.90
N LYS A 387 -9.39 15.99 -13.35
CA LYS A 387 -9.39 17.19 -14.20
C LYS A 387 -9.21 18.47 -13.39
N TYR A 388 -9.88 18.56 -12.24
CA TYR A 388 -9.95 19.74 -11.38
C TYR A 388 -9.40 19.45 -9.98
N ASP A 389 -8.90 20.48 -9.29
CA ASP A 389 -8.52 20.43 -7.87
C ASP A 389 -9.75 20.64 -6.95
N TRP A 390 -9.52 20.65 -5.62
CA TRP A 390 -10.59 20.87 -4.63
C TRP A 390 -11.12 22.32 -4.60
N PHE A 391 -10.53 23.25 -5.37
CA PHE A 391 -11.03 24.60 -5.61
C PHE A 391 -11.77 24.74 -6.96
N GLY A 392 -11.84 23.68 -7.77
CA GLY A 392 -12.43 23.68 -9.12
C GLY A 392 -11.53 24.22 -10.22
N GLN A 393 -10.22 24.37 -9.97
CA GLN A 393 -9.22 24.83 -10.93
C GLN A 393 -8.67 23.65 -11.75
N GLU A 394 -8.45 23.84 -13.05
CA GLU A 394 -7.95 22.75 -13.92
C GLU A 394 -6.47 22.46 -13.67
N ILE A 395 -6.15 21.21 -13.33
CA ILE A 395 -4.80 20.80 -12.92
C ILE A 395 -3.87 20.75 -14.16
N PRO A 396 -2.69 21.40 -14.15
CA PRO A 396 -1.70 21.34 -15.22
C PRO A 396 -1.15 19.92 -15.44
N LEU A 397 -0.73 19.57 -16.66
CA LEU A 397 -0.30 18.20 -17.00
C LEU A 397 0.90 17.70 -16.16
N ASP A 398 1.86 18.57 -15.85
CA ASP A 398 3.04 18.24 -15.03
C ASP A 398 2.71 17.98 -13.56
N GLU A 399 1.64 18.57 -13.04
CA GLU A 399 1.10 18.21 -11.73
C GLU A 399 0.27 16.93 -11.85
N LYS A 400 -0.61 16.87 -12.86
CA LYS A 400 -1.56 15.79 -13.14
C LYS A 400 -0.91 14.42 -13.24
N ARG A 401 0.30 14.31 -13.83
CA ARG A 401 1.06 13.04 -13.91
C ARG A 401 1.26 12.36 -12.54
N SER A 402 1.32 13.15 -11.47
CA SER A 402 1.49 12.68 -10.09
C SER A 402 0.19 12.14 -9.48
N TYR A 403 -0.91 12.11 -10.25
CA TYR A 403 -2.22 11.61 -9.87
C TYR A 403 -2.82 10.72 -10.99
N MET A 404 -1.98 10.18 -11.91
CA MET A 404 -2.43 9.38 -13.06
C MET A 404 -2.51 7.88 -12.74
N VAL A 405 -3.75 7.41 -12.75
CA VAL A 405 -4.28 6.10 -12.41
C VAL A 405 -4.00 5.09 -13.53
N GLU A 406 -3.19 4.04 -13.37
CA GLU A 406 -3.22 2.94 -14.35
C GLU A 406 -4.53 2.15 -14.18
N ILE A 407 -5.38 2.19 -15.22
CA ILE A 407 -6.64 1.44 -15.29
C ILE A 407 -6.42 0.07 -15.94
N ASP A 408 -5.73 0.05 -17.09
CA ASP A 408 -5.51 -1.16 -17.86
C ASP A 408 -4.24 -1.04 -18.75
N LYS A 409 -3.65 -2.20 -19.06
CA LYS A 409 -2.45 -2.35 -19.89
C LYS A 409 -2.49 -3.71 -20.60
N PHE A 410 -2.86 -3.70 -21.87
CA PHE A 410 -3.00 -4.89 -22.70
C PHE A 410 -2.26 -4.75 -24.04
N VAL A 411 -2.03 -5.88 -24.71
CA VAL A 411 -1.41 -5.94 -26.04
C VAL A 411 -2.45 -6.41 -27.05
N THR A 412 -2.53 -5.73 -28.19
CA THR A 412 -3.45 -6.06 -29.29
C THR A 412 -2.82 -5.76 -30.65
N ALA A 413 -3.44 -6.19 -31.74
CA ALA A 413 -3.09 -5.74 -33.09
C ALA A 413 -3.81 -4.42 -33.41
N SER A 414 -3.09 -3.41 -33.91
CA SER A 414 -3.71 -2.25 -34.54
C SER A 414 -4.08 -2.63 -35.98
N LEU A 415 -5.31 -3.11 -36.16
CA LEU A 415 -5.88 -3.45 -37.46
C LEU A 415 -6.13 -2.19 -38.30
N ILE A 416 -6.33 -2.41 -39.61
CA ILE A 416 -6.56 -1.38 -40.64
C ILE A 416 -8.04 -1.06 -40.75
#